data_AF-A0A622KPU8-F1
#
_entry.id   AF-A0A622KPU8-F1
#
_cell.length_a   1.000
_cell.length_b   1.000
_cell.length_c   1.000
_cell.angle_alpha   90.00
_cell.angle_beta   90.00
_cell.angle_gamma   90.00
#
_symmetry.space_group_name_H-M   'P 1'
#
loop_
_entity.id
_entity.type
_entity.pdbx_description
1 polymer ?
#
loop_
_entity_poly.entity_id
_entity_poly.type
_entity_poly.pdbx_seq_one_letter_code
_entity_poly.pdbx_strand_id
1 'polypeptide(L)' 'MTEFDNLTWLHGKPQGSGLLKANPEDFVVVEDLGFTPDGEGEHILLRILKNGCNTRFVADALAKFLKI' A
#
# COMPACT_ATOMS: atom_id res chain seq x y z
N MET A 1 -0.79 -0.64 29.71
CA MET A 1 -0.53 -0.36 28.28
C MET A 1 -1.85 0.05 27.67
N THR A 2 -1.95 1.22 27.06
CA THR A 2 -3.23 1.72 26.53
C THR A 2 -3.57 0.95 25.25
N GLU A 3 -4.78 0.39 25.17
CA GLU A 3 -5.26 -0.28 23.95
C GLU A 3 -5.50 0.75 22.83
N PHE A 4 -5.42 0.31 21.57
CA PHE A 4 -5.55 1.18 20.40
C PHE A 4 -6.87 1.97 20.38
N ASP A 5 -7.98 1.33 20.78
CA ASP A 5 -9.30 1.97 20.82
C ASP A 5 -9.44 3.03 21.92
N ASN A 6 -8.50 3.05 22.87
CA ASN A 6 -8.48 3.95 24.03
C ASN A 6 -7.42 5.06 23.90
N LEU A 7 -6.86 5.26 22.70
CA LEU A 7 -5.99 6.39 22.41
C LEU A 7 -6.74 7.73 22.55
N THR A 8 -6.05 8.76 23.02
CA THR A 8 -6.64 10.09 23.23
C THR A 8 -6.95 10.76 21.90
N TRP A 9 -8.20 11.19 21.72
CA TRP A 9 -8.64 11.93 20.56
C TRP A 9 -8.29 13.42 20.70
N LEU A 10 -7.61 14.00 19.70
CA LEU A 10 -7.29 15.44 19.70
C LEU A 10 -8.56 16.32 19.67
N HIS A 11 -9.58 15.90 18.93
CA HIS A 11 -10.83 16.64 18.75
C HIS A 11 -12.04 15.95 19.42
N GLY A 12 -11.78 15.03 20.35
CA GLY A 12 -12.82 14.15 20.90
C GLY A 12 -13.23 13.03 19.94
N LYS A 13 -14.00 12.05 20.47
CA LYS A 13 -14.45 10.90 19.69
C LYS A 13 -15.50 11.33 18.65
N PRO A 14 -15.41 10.88 17.39
CA PRO A 14 -16.42 11.18 16.37
C PRO A 14 -17.84 10.76 16.80
N GLN A 15 -18.84 11.57 16.45
CA GLN A 15 -20.27 11.29 16.74
C GLN A 15 -21.03 10.63 15.57
N GLY A 16 -20.37 10.44 14.43
CA GLY A 16 -20.92 9.77 13.25
C GLY A 16 -20.10 8.54 12.87
N SER A 17 -20.69 7.67 12.04
CA SER A 17 -20.03 6.52 11.45
C SER A 17 -20.02 6.62 9.92
N GLY A 18 -19.13 5.87 9.29
CA GLY A 18 -19.01 5.77 7.84
C GLY A 18 -18.38 4.44 7.44
N LEU A 19 -18.41 4.14 6.15
CA LEU A 19 -17.78 2.93 5.60
C LEU A 19 -16.38 3.29 5.11
N LEU A 20 -15.39 2.51 5.52
CA LEU A 20 -14.00 2.65 5.07
C LEU A 20 -13.62 1.39 4.29
N LYS A 21 -13.02 1.57 3.10
CA LYS A 21 -12.61 0.45 2.21
C LYS A 21 -13.77 -0.48 1.86
N ALA A 22 -14.95 0.06 1.54
CA ALA A 22 -16.11 -0.77 1.16
C ALA A 22 -15.85 -1.54 -0.13
N ASN A 23 -15.22 -0.87 -1.10
CA ASN A 23 -14.64 -1.48 -2.30
C ASN A 23 -13.15 -1.12 -2.41
N PRO A 24 -12.33 -1.91 -3.13
CA PRO A 24 -10.93 -1.57 -3.38
C PRO A 24 -10.74 -0.19 -4.02
N GLU A 25 -11.69 0.24 -4.83
CA GLU A 25 -11.67 1.53 -5.53
C GLU A 25 -11.85 2.71 -4.58
N ASP A 26 -12.44 2.50 -3.39
CA ASP A 26 -12.59 3.53 -2.36
C ASP A 26 -11.28 3.84 -1.63
N PHE A 27 -10.24 3.02 -1.84
CA PHE A 27 -8.95 3.14 -1.17
C PHE A 27 -7.81 2.92 -2.15
N VAL A 28 -7.46 3.99 -2.86
CA VAL A 28 -6.33 4.02 -3.79
C VAL A 28 -5.08 4.55 -3.10
N VAL A 29 -3.98 3.82 -3.22
CA VAL A 29 -2.67 4.24 -2.72
C VAL A 29 -1.71 4.38 -3.89
N VAL A 30 -1.09 5.55 -4.01
CA VAL A 30 -0.02 5.82 -4.96
C VAL A 30 1.27 5.98 -4.17
N GLU A 31 2.23 5.08 -4.39
CA GLU A 31 3.53 5.14 -3.74
C GLU A 31 4.34 6.34 -4.24
N ASP A 32 5.00 7.02 -3.31
CA ASP A 32 5.98 8.07 -3.58
C ASP A 32 7.35 7.60 -3.07
N LEU A 33 8.28 7.37 -3.99
CA LEU A 33 9.63 6.92 -3.68
C LEU A 33 10.54 8.08 -3.25
N GLY A 34 10.18 9.33 -3.57
CA GLY A 34 11.05 10.49 -3.37
C GLY A 34 12.24 10.58 -4.34
N PHE A 35 12.36 9.66 -5.30
CA PHE A 35 13.36 9.66 -6.37
C PHE A 35 12.80 9.02 -7.65
N THR A 36 13.52 9.22 -8.75
CA THR A 36 13.23 8.59 -10.04
C THR A 36 14.24 7.48 -10.33
N PRO A 37 13.88 6.45 -11.10
CA PRO A 37 14.85 5.45 -11.55
C PRO A 37 16.07 6.10 -12.20
N ASP A 38 17.26 5.60 -11.87
CA ASP A 38 18.52 6.18 -12.34
C ASP A 38 18.72 6.02 -13.86
N GLY A 39 18.01 5.07 -14.48
CA GLY A 39 18.06 4.79 -15.93
C GLY A 39 19.17 3.82 -16.34
N GLU A 40 20.08 3.49 -15.41
CA GLU A 40 21.14 2.50 -15.57
C GLU A 40 21.32 1.69 -14.28
N GLY A 41 22.06 0.57 -14.37
CA GLY A 41 22.30 -0.35 -13.27
C GLY A 41 21.75 -1.76 -13.49
N GLU A 42 22.04 -2.66 -12.56
CA GLU A 42 21.64 -4.07 -12.63
C GLU A 42 20.19 -4.32 -12.19
N HIS A 43 19.59 -3.36 -11.48
CA HIS A 43 18.24 -3.46 -10.92
C HIS A 43 17.19 -2.86 -11.85
N ILE A 44 16.02 -3.50 -11.92
CA ILE A 44 14.86 -3.01 -12.69
C ILE A 44 13.78 -2.56 -11.71
N LEU A 45 13.40 -1.28 -11.77
CA LEU A 45 12.26 -0.74 -11.03
C LEU A 45 10.98 -0.88 -11.86
N LEU A 46 10.02 -1.65 -11.34
CA LEU A 46 8.72 -1.89 -11.96
C LEU A 46 7.60 -1.27 -11.12
N ARG A 47 6.93 -0.25 -11.68
CA ARG A 47 5.75 0.35 -11.05
C ARG A 47 4.49 -0.38 -11.50
N ILE A 48 3.83 -1.07 -10.56
CA ILE A 48 2.68 -1.93 -10.85
C ILE A 48 1.45 -1.45 -10.07
N LEU A 49 0.31 -1.35 -10.76
CA LEU A 49 -0.99 -1.22 -10.12
C LEU A 49 -1.50 -2.63 -9.78
N LYS A 50 -1.80 -2.86 -8.50
CA LYS A 50 -2.35 -4.13 -8.02
C LYS A 50 -3.69 -3.91 -7.32
N ASN A 51 -4.62 -4.84 -7.51
CA ASN A 51 -5.89 -4.92 -6.78
C ASN A 51 -6.12 -6.38 -6.35
N GLY A 52 -6.62 -6.60 -5.12
CA GLY A 52 -6.95 -7.94 -4.62
C GLY A 52 -5.78 -8.84 -4.23
N CYS A 53 -4.54 -8.34 -4.24
CA CYS A 53 -3.35 -9.11 -3.86
C CYS A 53 -2.35 -8.31 -3.03
N ASN A 54 -1.55 -9.04 -2.25
CA ASN A 54 -0.46 -8.46 -1.46
C ASN A 54 0.80 -8.29 -2.33
N THR A 55 1.76 -7.50 -1.83
CA THR A 55 3.00 -7.20 -2.55
C THR A 55 3.84 -8.45 -2.81
N ARG A 56 3.86 -9.39 -1.86
CA ARG A 56 4.66 -10.62 -1.98
C ARG A 56 4.21 -11.51 -3.13
N PHE A 57 2.90 -11.67 -3.31
CA PHE A 57 2.32 -12.44 -4.41
C PHE A 57 2.76 -11.91 -5.77
N VAL A 58 2.73 -10.59 -5.96
CA VAL A 58 3.17 -9.96 -7.21
C VAL A 58 4.69 -10.13 -7.38
N ALA A 59 5.48 -9.95 -6.31
CA ALA A 59 6.92 -10.14 -6.36
C ALA A 59 7.33 -11.57 -6.75
N ASP A 60 6.69 -12.58 -6.17
CA ASP A 60 6.96 -13.98 -6.51
C ASP A 60 6.56 -14.32 -7.96
N ALA A 61 5.46 -13.74 -8.47
CA ALA A 61 5.06 -13.89 -9.87
C ALA A 61 6.07 -13.22 -10.83
N LEU A 62 6.59 -12.05 -10.47
CA LEU A 62 7.63 -11.35 -11.23
C LEU A 62 8.94 -12.13 -11.26
N ALA A 63 9.37 -12.69 -10.13
CA ALA A 63 10.58 -13.52 -10.04
C ALA A 63 10.46 -14.73 -10.98
N LYS A 64 9.34 -15.46 -10.91
CA LYS A 64 9.04 -16.57 -11.81
C LYS A 64 9.03 -16.16 -13.29
N PHE A 65 8.48 -14.98 -13.61
CA PHE A 65 8.45 -14.46 -14.98
C PHE A 65 9.85 -14.14 -15.52
N LEU A 66 10.69 -13.49 -14.71
CA LEU A 66 12.07 -13.15 -15.04
C LEU A 66 13.03 -14.35 -14.94
N LYS A 67 12.52 -15.52 -14.49
CA LYS A 67 13.28 -16.75 -14.27
C LYS A 67 14.43 -16.57 -13.27
N ILE A 68 14.16 -15.83 -12.20
CA ILE A 68 15.04 -15.61 -11.05
C ILE A 68 14.43 -16.18 -9.77
#